data_AF-A0A2V6QU25-F1
#
_entry.id   AF-A0A2V6QU25-F1
#
_cell.length_a   1.000
_cell.length_b   1.000
_cell.length_c   1.000
_cell.angle_alpha   90.00
_cell.angle_beta   90.00
_cell.angle_gamma   90.00
#
_symmetry.space_group_name_H-M   'P 1'
#
loop_
_entity.id
_entity.type
_entity.pdbx_description
1 polymer ?
#
loop_
_entity_poly.entity_id
_entity_poly.type
_entity_poly.pdbx_seq_one_letter_code
_entity_poly.pdbx_strand_id
1 'polypeptide(L)'
;MVKLVFCLTRLPHLSREEFQRYWRERHGPLVRESAKALGIRRYVQVHTLATPVNEGLRRGRGGPEAYDGVAELWFDSLEALVAAGATPEGKAAGRRLVEDERTFIDLARSPVLVAEEHPIVG
;
A
#
# COMPACT_ATOMS: atom_id res chain seq x y z
N MET A 1 4.43 -4.26 17.35
CA MET A 1 3.57 -3.71 16.28
C MET A 1 3.68 -4.60 15.07
N VAL A 2 2.59 -4.78 14.33
CA VAL A 2 2.59 -5.51 13.05
C VAL A 2 2.45 -4.53 11.90
N LYS A 3 2.98 -4.89 10.73
CA LYS A 3 2.87 -4.11 9.50
C LYS A 3 1.97 -4.84 8.49
N LEU A 4 1.12 -4.11 7.78
CA LEU A 4 0.47 -4.56 6.55
C LEU A 4 1.17 -3.87 5.38
N VAL A 5 1.71 -4.66 4.45
CA VAL A 5 2.48 -4.19 3.30
C VAL A 5 1.73 -4.51 2.02
N PHE A 6 1.58 -3.52 1.15
CA PHE A 6 0.97 -3.65 -0.17
C PHE A 6 2.03 -3.39 -1.22
N CYS A 7 2.29 -4.34 -2.11
CA CYS A 7 3.12 -4.12 -3.28
C CYS A 7 2.22 -3.77 -4.45
N LEU A 8 2.20 -2.51 -4.89
CA LEU A 8 1.16 -2.01 -5.78
C LEU A 8 1.60 -1.99 -7.24
N THR A 9 0.78 -2.57 -8.10
CA THR A 9 0.84 -2.42 -9.56
C THR A 9 -0.34 -1.57 -10.00
N ARG A 10 -0.09 -0.57 -10.84
CA ARG A 10 -1.14 0.28 -11.42
C ARG A 10 -1.98 -0.48 -12.45
N LEU A 11 -3.21 -0.02 -12.70
CA LEU A 11 -3.99 -0.51 -13.82
C LEU A 11 -3.29 -0.25 -15.17
N PRO A 12 -3.43 -1.14 -16.18
CA PRO A 12 -2.66 -1.04 -17.43
C PRO A 12 -2.84 0.25 -18.24
N HIS A 13 -3.98 0.93 -18.06
CA HIS A 13 -4.30 2.17 -18.78
C HIS A 13 -3.72 3.43 -18.12
N LEU A 14 -3.15 3.32 -16.91
CA LEU A 14 -2.55 4.44 -16.19
C LEU A 14 -1.05 4.49 -16.43
N SER A 15 -0.50 5.69 -16.58
CA SER A 15 0.93 5.91 -16.39
C SER A 15 1.30 5.82 -14.90
N ARG A 16 2.59 5.62 -14.62
CA ARG A 16 3.10 5.60 -13.23
C ARG A 16 2.87 6.93 -12.52
N GLU A 17 3.04 8.04 -13.26
CA GLU A 17 2.86 9.38 -12.71
C GLU A 17 1.39 9.62 -12.32
N GLU A 18 0.44 9.27 -13.19
CA GLU A 18 -0.99 9.38 -12.88
C GLU A 18 -1.39 8.53 -11.68
N PHE A 19 -0.92 7.28 -11.64
CA PHE A 19 -1.11 6.38 -10.51
C PHE A 19 -0.58 7.00 -9.20
N GLN A 20 0.68 7.44 -9.19
CA GLN A 20 1.33 7.98 -7.98
C GLN A 20 0.68 9.30 -7.54
N ARG A 21 0.31 10.17 -8.48
CA ARG A 21 -0.41 11.42 -8.19
C ARG A 21 -1.77 11.13 -7.55
N TYR A 22 -2.58 10.26 -8.16
CA TYR A 22 -3.88 9.87 -7.60
C TYR A 22 -3.71 9.24 -6.21
N TRP A 23 -2.76 8.31 -6.09
CA TRP A 23 -2.49 7.59 -4.84
C TRP A 23 -2.13 8.56 -3.71
N ARG A 24 -1.29 9.57 -3.96
CA ARG A 24 -0.90 10.55 -2.94
C ARG A 24 -1.99 11.58 -2.65
N GLU A 25 -2.62 12.13 -3.69
CA GLU A 25 -3.47 13.32 -3.58
C GLU A 25 -4.95 13.01 -3.33
N ARG A 26 -5.41 11.80 -3.68
CA ARG A 26 -6.81 11.36 -3.50
C ARG A 26 -6.92 10.23 -2.49
N HIS A 27 -6.24 9.12 -2.74
CA HIS A 27 -6.32 7.96 -1.88
C HIS A 27 -5.62 8.20 -0.52
N GLY A 28 -4.50 8.92 -0.49
CA GLY A 28 -3.79 9.27 0.75
C GLY A 28 -4.68 9.98 1.80
N PRO A 29 -5.38 11.07 1.45
CA PRO A 29 -6.38 11.69 2.31
C PRO A 29 -7.49 10.73 2.77
N LEU A 30 -7.96 9.85 1.88
CA LEU A 30 -8.99 8.86 2.19
C LEU A 30 -8.52 7.84 3.26
N VAL A 31 -7.27 7.37 3.17
CA VAL A 31 -6.65 6.51 4.20
C VAL A 31 -6.53 7.28 5.51
N ARG A 32 -6.11 8.55 5.47
CA ARG A 32 -6.00 9.39 6.68
C ARG A 32 -7.35 9.56 7.39
N GLU A 33 -8.44 9.80 6.64
CA GLU A 33 -9.81 9.85 7.19
C GLU A 33 -10.24 8.53 7.82
N SER A 34 -9.85 7.41 7.18
CA SER A 34 -10.20 6.05 7.58
C SER A 34 -9.33 5.49 8.72
N ALA A 35 -8.21 6.15 9.02
CA ALA A 35 -7.14 5.62 9.87
C ALA A 35 -7.64 5.19 11.25
N LYS A 36 -8.47 6.02 11.90
CA LYS A 36 -9.00 5.72 13.23
C LYS A 36 -9.93 4.50 13.21
N ALA A 37 -10.84 4.42 12.24
CA ALA A 37 -11.79 3.32 12.12
C ALA A 37 -11.11 1.97 11.83
N LEU A 38 -9.99 2.01 11.10
CA LEU A 38 -9.19 0.84 10.75
C LEU A 38 -8.07 0.53 11.74
N GLY A 39 -7.87 1.33 12.77
CA GLY A 39 -6.79 1.13 13.74
C GLY A 39 -5.38 1.39 13.18
N ILE A 40 -5.26 2.15 12.10
CA ILE A 40 -3.98 2.48 11.45
C ILE A 40 -3.20 3.45 12.34
N ARG A 41 -2.00 3.07 12.77
CA ARG A 41 -1.08 3.89 13.58
C ARG A 41 -0.14 4.72 12.75
N ARG A 42 0.26 4.21 11.60
CA ARG A 42 1.13 4.90 10.64
C ARG A 42 0.77 4.41 9.24
N TYR A 43 0.86 5.32 8.28
CA TYR A 43 0.71 5.03 6.86
C TYR A 43 1.81 5.73 6.08
N VAL A 44 2.51 4.98 5.22
CA VAL A 44 3.55 5.50 4.32
C VAL A 44 3.29 4.99 2.92
N GLN A 45 3.43 5.88 1.93
CA GLN A 45 3.47 5.52 0.52
C GLN A 45 4.92 5.64 0.04
N VAL A 46 5.50 4.53 -0.42
CA VAL A 46 6.82 4.47 -1.02
C VAL A 46 6.62 4.44 -2.53
N HIS A 47 6.90 5.55 -3.20
CA HIS A 47 6.71 5.67 -4.65
C HIS A 47 7.97 5.23 -5.39
N THR A 48 7.84 4.25 -6.28
CA THR A 48 8.99 3.81 -7.07
C THR A 48 9.38 4.90 -8.07
N LEU A 49 10.61 5.39 -7.99
CA LEU A 49 11.12 6.46 -8.84
C LEU A 49 11.22 6.05 -10.33
N ALA A 50 10.99 7.01 -11.22
CA ALA A 50 11.28 6.87 -12.65
C ALA A 50 12.77 7.16 -12.91
N THR A 51 13.61 6.13 -12.81
CA THR A 51 15.07 6.24 -12.97
C THR A 51 15.66 5.01 -13.64
N PRO A 52 16.68 5.16 -14.53
CA PRO A 52 17.38 4.03 -15.14
C PRO A 52 18.10 3.14 -14.11
N VAL A 53 18.37 3.64 -12.90
CA VAL A 53 18.96 2.85 -11.80
C VAL A 53 18.12 1.60 -11.50
N ASN A 54 16.79 1.72 -11.53
CA ASN A 54 15.89 0.60 -11.26
C ASN A 54 16.02 -0.51 -12.32
N GLU A 55 16.25 -0.16 -13.59
CA GLU A 55 16.48 -1.14 -14.65
C GLU A 55 17.79 -1.89 -14.45
N GLY A 56 18.87 -1.18 -14.09
CA GLY A 56 20.16 -1.79 -13.77
C GLY A 56 20.06 -2.78 -12.61
N LEU A 57 19.40 -2.38 -11.52
CA LEU A 57 19.15 -3.24 -10.35
C LEU A 57 18.34 -4.49 -10.71
N ARG A 58 17.29 -4.33 -11.52
CA ARG A 58 16.47 -5.45 -12.02
C ARG A 58 17.29 -6.43 -12.84
N ARG A 59 18.04 -5.94 -13.83
CA ARG A 59 18.87 -6.76 -14.73
C ARG A 59 19.94 -7.52 -13.95
N GLY A 60 20.61 -6.85 -13.01
CA GLY A 60 21.65 -7.47 -12.18
C GLY A 60 21.15 -8.64 -11.32
N ARG A 61 19.85 -8.70 -11.04
CA ARG A 61 19.22 -9.79 -10.28
C ARG A 61 18.43 -10.78 -11.13
N GLY A 62 18.29 -10.55 -12.44
CA GLY A 62 17.34 -11.29 -13.28
C GLY A 62 15.89 -11.20 -12.77
N GLY A 63 15.56 -10.10 -12.07
CA GLY A 63 14.31 -9.95 -11.34
C GLY A 63 13.12 -9.54 -12.22
N PRO A 64 11.89 -9.67 -11.68
CA PRO A 64 10.67 -9.21 -12.34
C PRO A 64 10.63 -7.68 -12.43
N GLU A 65 9.61 -7.15 -13.11
CA GLU A 65 9.34 -5.71 -13.08
C GLU A 65 9.10 -5.21 -11.65
N ALA A 66 9.54 -3.98 -11.38
CA ALA A 66 9.31 -3.35 -10.10
C ALA A 66 7.87 -2.85 -9.98
N TYR A 67 7.30 -2.99 -8.80
CA TYR A 67 6.03 -2.38 -8.42
C TYR A 67 6.04 -0.86 -8.64
N ASP A 68 4.87 -0.28 -8.82
CA ASP A 68 4.68 1.18 -8.93
C ASP A 68 4.87 1.89 -7.59
N GLY A 69 4.69 1.15 -6.50
CA GLY A 69 5.10 1.55 -5.16
C GLY A 69 4.74 0.53 -4.10
N VAL A 70 5.03 0.86 -2.84
CA VAL A 70 4.72 0.04 -1.67
C VAL A 70 3.93 0.87 -0.66
N ALA A 71 2.79 0.37 -0.21
CA ALA A 71 2.06 0.96 0.92
C ALA A 71 2.46 0.23 2.20
N GLU A 72 2.77 0.98 3.26
CA GLU A 72 3.13 0.42 4.55
C GLU A 72 2.19 0.98 5.62
N LEU A 73 1.51 0.09 6.34
CA LEU A 73 0.57 0.44 7.40
C LEU A 73 0.99 -0.28 8.69
N TRP A 74 1.00 0.43 9.82
CA TRP A 74 1.34 -0.17 11.12
C TRP A 74 0.12 -0.26 12.02
N PHE A 75 0.04 -1.33 12.78
CA PHE A 75 -1.01 -1.64 13.76
C PHE A 75 -0.37 -2.09 15.07
N ASP A 76 -1.10 -1.96 16.18
CA ASP A 76 -0.58 -2.32 17.50
C ASP A 76 -0.25 -3.82 17.58
N SER A 77 -1.15 -4.67 17.07
CA SER A 77 -0.99 -6.13 16.95
C SER A 77 -1.85 -6.70 15.81
N LEU A 78 -1.70 -8.00 15.51
CA LEU A 78 -2.54 -8.69 14.55
C LEU A 78 -4.00 -8.72 15.00
N GLU A 79 -4.24 -8.93 16.29
CA GLU A 79 -5.58 -8.92 16.89
C GLU A 79 -6.23 -7.55 16.75
N ALA A 80 -5.46 -6.46 16.96
CA ALA A 80 -5.96 -5.10 16.80
C ALA A 80 -6.37 -4.80 15.34
N LEU A 81 -5.56 -5.25 14.36
CA LEU A 81 -5.89 -5.14 12.94
C LEU A 81 -7.21 -5.86 12.61
N VAL A 82 -7.36 -7.12 13.05
CA VAL A 82 -8.57 -7.92 12.80
C VAL A 82 -9.79 -7.32 13.50
N ALA A 83 -9.64 -6.93 14.76
CA ALA A 83 -10.73 -6.37 15.56
C ALA A 83 -11.26 -5.05 14.97
N ALA A 84 -10.36 -4.14 14.56
CA ALA A 84 -10.75 -2.88 13.94
C ALA A 84 -11.54 -3.12 12.64
N GLY A 85 -11.04 -4.03 11.79
CA GLY A 85 -11.71 -4.42 10.54
C GLY A 85 -13.04 -5.16 10.71
N ALA A 86 -13.33 -5.70 11.90
CA ALA A 86 -14.58 -6.41 12.17
C ALA A 86 -15.75 -5.50 12.57
N THR A 87 -15.47 -4.27 13.03
CA THR A 87 -16.47 -3.27 13.42
C THR A 87 -17.30 -2.78 12.22
N PRO A 88 -18.54 -2.28 12.42
CA PRO A 88 -19.31 -1.67 11.33
C PRO A 88 -18.58 -0.52 10.64
N GLU A 89 -17.93 0.35 11.41
CA GLU A 89 -17.18 1.50 10.91
C GLU A 89 -15.93 1.06 10.15
N GLY A 90 -15.20 0.07 10.67
CA GLY A 90 -14.03 -0.51 10.00
C GLY A 90 -14.39 -1.21 8.69
N LYS A 91 -15.50 -1.96 8.65
CA LYS A 91 -16.01 -2.57 7.41
C LYS A 91 -16.41 -1.53 6.38
N ALA A 92 -17.08 -0.45 6.79
CA ALA A 92 -17.46 0.64 5.89
C ALA A 92 -16.23 1.37 5.35
N ALA A 93 -15.27 1.70 6.21
CA ALA A 93 -14.00 2.33 5.82
C ALA A 93 -13.18 1.44 4.87
N GLY A 94 -13.02 0.16 5.20
CA GLY A 94 -12.31 -0.80 4.37
C GLY A 94 -12.98 -0.98 3.00
N ARG A 95 -14.30 -1.06 2.94
CA ARG A 95 -15.04 -1.13 1.66
C ARG A 95 -14.79 0.11 0.80
N ARG A 96 -14.88 1.30 1.40
CA ARG A 96 -14.63 2.58 0.71
C ARG A 96 -13.21 2.63 0.13
N LEU A 97 -12.21 2.15 0.87
CA LEU A 97 -10.83 2.05 0.38
C LEU A 97 -10.73 1.06 -0.79
N VAL A 98 -11.24 -0.16 -0.65
CA VAL A 98 -11.18 -1.17 -1.72
C VAL A 98 -11.90 -0.70 -3.00
N GLU A 99 -13.03 0.00 -2.86
CA GLU A 99 -13.75 0.59 -3.99
C GLU A 99 -12.93 1.67 -4.71
N ASP A 100 -12.24 2.53 -3.95
CA ASP A 100 -11.31 3.53 -4.48
C ASP A 100 -10.08 2.88 -5.16
N GLU A 101 -9.48 1.88 -4.50
CA GLU A 101 -8.32 1.13 -5.01
C GLU A 101 -8.59 0.49 -6.38
N ARG A 102 -9.80 -0.05 -6.60
CA ARG A 102 -10.19 -0.63 -7.90
C ARG A 102 -10.16 0.35 -9.07
N THR A 103 -10.10 1.65 -8.80
CA THR A 103 -10.03 2.68 -9.85
C THR A 103 -8.61 2.92 -10.37
N PHE A 104 -7.57 2.50 -9.63
CA PHE A 104 -6.18 2.80 -10.00
C PHE A 104 -5.17 1.67 -9.75
N ILE A 105 -5.48 0.67 -8.94
CA ILE A 105 -4.62 -0.49 -8.63
C ILE A 105 -5.12 -1.75 -9.36
N ASP A 106 -4.19 -2.48 -9.97
CA ASP A 106 -4.41 -3.87 -10.41
C ASP A 106 -4.29 -4.78 -9.18
N LEU A 107 -5.43 -5.06 -8.53
CA LEU A 107 -5.47 -5.83 -7.28
C LEU A 107 -4.91 -7.26 -7.46
N ALA A 108 -5.09 -7.88 -8.62
CA ALA A 108 -4.61 -9.24 -8.87
C ALA A 108 -3.08 -9.31 -8.96
N ARG A 109 -2.44 -8.22 -9.40
CA ARG A 109 -0.99 -8.07 -9.48
C ARG A 109 -0.38 -7.32 -8.28
N SER A 110 -1.18 -7.10 -7.23
CA SER A 110 -0.76 -6.33 -6.07
C SER A 110 -0.83 -7.14 -4.77
N PRO A 111 0.20 -7.93 -4.42
CA PRO A 111 0.16 -8.76 -3.24
C PRO A 111 0.16 -7.92 -1.96
N VAL A 112 -0.54 -8.45 -0.94
CA VAL A 112 -0.65 -7.87 0.40
C VAL A 112 -0.17 -8.90 1.42
N LEU A 113 0.63 -8.46 2.38
CA LEU A 113 1.15 -9.33 3.43
C LEU A 113 1.15 -8.64 4.80
N VAL A 114 0.94 -9.44 5.85
CA VAL A 114 1.24 -9.03 7.23
C VAL A 114 2.70 -9.40 7.52
N ALA A 115 3.44 -8.48 8.13
CA ALA A 115 4.85 -8.62 8.40
C ALA A 115 5.23 -8.02 9.77
N GLU A 116 6.39 -8.42 10.27
CA GLU A 116 7.07 -7.80 11.42
C GLU A 116 8.35 -7.12 10.93
N GLU A 117 8.66 -5.96 11.49
CA GLU A 117 9.91 -5.26 11.19
C GLU A 117 11.03 -5.72 12.12
N HIS A 118 12.15 -6.14 11.53
CA HIS A 118 13.40 -6.42 12.25
C HIS A 118 14.47 -5.44 11.78
N PRO A 119 14.61 -4.26 12.39
CA PRO A 119 15.64 -3.30 12.01
C PRO A 119 17.03 -3.88 12.31
N ILE A 120 17.88 -3.97 11.29
CA ILE A 120 19.27 -4.46 11.40
C ILE A 120 20.27 -3.30 11.47
N VAL A 121 19.97 -2.22 10.76
CA VAL A 121 20.76 -0.98 10.73
C VAL A 121 19.78 0.19 10.72
N GLY A 122 19.94 1.13 11.66
CA GLY A 122 19.03 2.26 11.87
C GLY A 122 18.32 2.20 13.21
#